data_AF-A0A483LIV8-F1
#
_entry.id   AF-A0A483LIV8-F1
#
_cell.length_a   1.000
_cell.length_b   1.000
_cell.length_c   1.000
_cell.angle_alpha   90.00
_cell.angle_beta   90.00
_cell.angle_gamma   90.00
#
_symmetry.space_group_name_H-M   'P 1'
#
loop_
_entity.id
_entity.type
_entity.pdbx_description
1 polymer ?
#
loop_
_entity_poly.entity_id
_entity_poly.type
_entity_poly.pdbx_seq_one_letter_code
_entity_poly.pdbx_strand_id
1 'polypeptide(L)'
;KKKKTKKKKKKKKQNTKKKKNQKPQQKAPGPFYDTNQYDDESVGLRGEFTAALLYKKKNMMISYNFPILFNKEQNIKFEERRDTLYDACISWLSYLGVLTEIEVGDRGELGYNLQVKNVNDKKLQGLSHVGVGVSQVLPIIVMMLLSEKNDILILEQPELHLHPKSQSRLCDLIIACSTTERQCIFETLSEYIINRLRLRIAQSPDSNLINSNFLYFVNKAQNFSFFEKVDINRFGAIPNWPEGFFDQTDKEIEKILIAASNKSKKEKRSMEDTDADY
;
A
#
# COMPACT_ATOMS: atom_id res chain seq x y z
N LYS A 1 31.70 -5.59 48.95
CA LYS A 1 30.94 -4.49 48.28
C LYS A 1 31.19 -4.34 46.75
N LYS A 2 31.68 -5.36 46.01
CA LYS A 2 31.96 -5.26 44.55
C LYS A 2 31.25 -6.28 43.63
N LYS A 3 30.21 -6.98 44.10
CA LYS A 3 29.46 -7.98 43.29
C LYS A 3 27.97 -7.66 43.01
N LYS A 4 27.44 -6.51 43.47
CA LYS A 4 26.02 -6.13 43.24
C LYS A 4 25.78 -5.11 42.11
N THR A 5 26.82 -4.60 41.44
CA THR A 5 26.69 -3.59 40.37
C THR A 5 26.75 -4.13 38.93
N LYS A 6 26.86 -5.45 38.73
CA LYS A 6 26.84 -6.07 37.38
C LYS A 6 25.44 -6.54 36.90
N LYS A 7 24.40 -6.45 37.72
CA LYS A 7 23.03 -6.93 37.38
C LYS A 7 22.03 -5.84 36.92
N LYS A 8 22.47 -4.59 36.71
CA LYS A 8 21.61 -3.48 36.21
C LYS A 8 22.04 -2.88 34.86
N LYS A 9 22.79 -3.63 34.03
CA LYS A 9 23.14 -3.23 32.64
C LYS A 9 22.47 -4.08 31.55
N LYS A 10 21.42 -4.85 31.88
CA LYS A 10 20.52 -5.47 30.89
C LYS A 10 19.14 -4.83 31.04
N LYS A 11 18.59 -4.32 29.93
CA LYS A 11 17.37 -3.48 29.78
C LYS A 11 17.59 -1.96 29.77
N LYS A 12 18.27 -1.49 28.73
CA LYS A 12 17.84 -0.29 27.98
C LYS A 12 18.10 -0.63 26.51
N LYS A 13 17.13 -1.27 25.83
CA LYS A 13 17.02 -1.11 24.37
C LYS A 13 16.74 0.38 24.20
N GLN A 14 17.73 1.13 23.74
CA GLN A 14 17.46 2.47 23.23
C GLN A 14 16.51 2.27 22.05
N ASN A 15 15.27 2.76 22.16
CA ASN A 15 14.37 2.90 21.01
C ASN A 15 15.00 3.96 20.10
N THR A 16 15.95 3.57 19.28
CA THR A 16 16.43 4.40 18.18
C THR A 16 15.37 4.33 17.08
N LYS A 17 14.79 5.49 16.73
CA LYS A 17 13.91 5.59 15.56
C LYS A 17 14.70 5.13 14.34
N LYS A 18 14.31 4.03 13.69
CA LYS A 18 14.92 3.61 12.43
C LYS A 18 14.16 4.25 11.28
N LYS A 19 14.90 4.81 10.32
CA LYS A 19 14.35 5.24 9.03
C LYS A 19 14.49 4.08 8.06
N LYS A 20 13.39 3.64 7.45
CA LYS A 20 13.37 2.62 6.41
C LYS A 20 12.77 3.24 5.15
N ASN A 21 13.52 3.17 4.05
CA ASN A 21 13.18 3.85 2.79
C ASN A 21 13.08 2.84 1.64
N GLN A 22 12.17 3.08 0.70
CA GLN A 22 12.14 2.41 -0.59
C GLN A 22 12.02 3.40 -1.75
N LYS A 23 12.73 3.09 -2.84
CA LYS A 23 12.78 3.91 -4.07
C LYS A 23 11.77 3.45 -5.14
N PRO A 24 11.42 4.31 -6.13
CA PRO A 24 10.42 4.01 -7.15
C PRO A 24 10.84 2.90 -8.11
N GLN A 25 12.13 2.86 -8.48
CA GLN A 25 12.69 1.81 -9.32
C GLN A 25 13.24 0.67 -8.45
N GLN A 26 12.43 -0.37 -8.28
CA GLN A 26 12.86 -1.61 -7.66
C GLN A 26 13.74 -2.43 -8.62
N LYS A 27 14.55 -3.33 -8.06
CA LYS A 27 15.37 -4.26 -8.86
C LYS A 27 14.38 -5.16 -9.59
N ALA A 28 14.50 -5.26 -10.92
CA ALA A 28 13.65 -6.15 -11.70
C ALA A 28 13.73 -7.58 -11.12
N PRO A 29 12.62 -8.33 -11.10
CA PRO A 29 12.62 -9.66 -10.50
C PRO A 29 13.59 -10.58 -11.26
N GLY A 30 14.64 -11.01 -10.55
CA GLY A 30 15.58 -12.00 -11.03
C GLY A 30 15.19 -13.41 -10.57
N PRO A 31 15.79 -14.45 -11.16
CA PRO A 31 15.62 -15.83 -10.69
C PRO A 31 16.20 -16.04 -9.28
N PHE A 32 17.15 -15.20 -8.87
CA PHE A 32 17.86 -15.28 -7.60
C PHE A 32 17.97 -13.90 -6.93
N TYR A 33 17.97 -13.91 -5.60
CA TYR A 33 18.06 -12.72 -4.75
C TYR A 33 19.32 -12.76 -3.88
N ASP A 34 19.91 -11.58 -3.68
CA ASP A 34 21.17 -11.40 -2.97
C ASP A 34 20.96 -11.56 -1.45
N THR A 35 22.05 -11.87 -0.74
CA THR A 35 22.09 -11.87 0.73
C THR A 35 22.74 -10.57 1.23
N ASN A 36 22.15 -9.90 2.21
CA ASN A 36 22.79 -8.73 2.79
C ASN A 36 23.94 -9.14 3.71
N GLN A 37 25.17 -8.77 3.37
CA GLN A 37 26.35 -9.07 4.19
C GLN A 37 26.52 -8.11 5.39
N TYR A 38 25.79 -6.98 5.40
CA TYR A 38 26.01 -5.88 6.35
C TYR A 38 24.79 -5.57 7.25
N ASP A 39 23.57 -5.78 6.76
CA ASP A 39 22.33 -5.53 7.51
C ASP A 39 21.25 -6.60 7.27
N ASP A 40 21.18 -7.56 8.18
CA ASP A 40 20.22 -8.66 8.19
C ASP A 40 18.77 -8.26 8.51
N GLU A 41 18.49 -6.96 8.70
CA GLU A 41 17.18 -6.45 9.11
C GLU A 41 16.45 -5.63 8.03
N SER A 42 17.09 -5.43 6.88
CA SER A 42 16.58 -4.57 5.80
C SER A 42 16.25 -5.36 4.55
N VAL A 43 15.18 -4.94 3.85
CA VAL A 43 14.82 -5.46 2.52
C VAL A 43 15.70 -4.88 1.41
N GLY A 44 16.57 -3.91 1.71
CA GLY A 44 17.33 -3.13 0.72
C GLY A 44 16.51 -1.97 0.16
N LEU A 45 17.17 -1.01 -0.50
CA LEU A 45 16.49 0.19 -1.04
C LEU A 45 15.56 -0.14 -2.22
N ARG A 46 15.83 -1.25 -2.90
CA ARG A 46 15.12 -1.72 -4.09
C ARG A 46 14.50 -3.10 -3.90
N GLY A 47 14.42 -3.59 -2.66
CA GLY A 47 13.88 -4.91 -2.33
C GLY A 47 14.83 -6.09 -2.57
N GLU A 48 16.10 -5.83 -2.89
CA GLU A 48 17.09 -6.83 -3.30
C GLU A 48 17.35 -7.96 -2.28
N PHE A 49 17.07 -7.72 -0.99
CA PHE A 49 17.29 -8.68 0.10
C PHE A 49 15.99 -9.31 0.62
N THR A 50 14.85 -9.04 -0.02
CA THR A 50 13.53 -9.45 0.47
C THR A 50 13.40 -10.97 0.61
N ALA A 51 13.84 -11.73 -0.38
CA ALA A 51 13.74 -13.19 -0.34
C ALA A 51 14.63 -13.80 0.77
N ALA A 52 15.86 -13.29 0.92
CA ALA A 52 16.77 -13.70 1.99
C ALA A 52 16.18 -13.43 3.38
N LEU A 53 15.64 -12.22 3.57
CA LEU A 53 15.04 -11.81 4.83
C LEU A 53 13.79 -12.64 5.16
N LEU A 54 12.91 -12.86 4.17
CA LEU A 54 11.72 -13.67 4.33
C LEU A 54 12.09 -15.12 4.63
N TYR A 55 13.07 -15.71 3.95
CA TYR A 55 13.53 -17.08 4.24
C TYR A 55 14.05 -17.22 5.67
N LYS A 56 14.91 -16.30 6.11
CA LYS A 56 15.52 -16.31 7.43
C LYS A 56 14.50 -16.10 8.55
N LYS A 57 13.49 -15.26 8.31
CA LYS A 57 12.50 -14.84 9.31
C LYS A 57 11.11 -15.45 9.12
N LYS A 58 10.92 -16.39 8.20
CA LYS A 58 9.59 -16.93 7.85
C LYS A 58 8.79 -17.41 9.06
N ASN A 59 9.45 -18.06 10.03
CA ASN A 59 8.82 -18.62 11.23
C ASN A 59 8.79 -17.63 12.42
N MET A 60 9.22 -16.38 12.24
CA MET A 60 9.17 -15.36 13.28
C MET A 60 7.70 -15.00 13.54
N MET A 61 7.26 -15.15 14.80
CA MET A 61 5.92 -14.69 15.20
C MET A 61 5.89 -13.17 15.27
N ILE A 62 4.90 -12.57 14.61
CA ILE A 62 4.68 -11.12 14.61
C ILE A 62 3.24 -10.81 14.99
N SER A 63 3.02 -9.61 15.55
CA SER A 63 1.69 -9.02 15.69
C SER A 63 1.48 -7.99 14.59
N TYR A 64 0.33 -8.02 13.94
CA TYR A 64 -0.02 -7.05 12.90
C TYR A 64 -1.53 -6.82 12.84
N ASN A 65 -1.92 -5.59 12.51
CA ASN A 65 -3.32 -5.27 12.26
C ASN A 65 -3.71 -5.78 10.87
N PHE A 66 -4.89 -6.39 10.74
CA PHE A 66 -5.41 -6.89 9.47
C PHE A 66 -6.87 -6.48 9.25
N PRO A 67 -7.26 -6.09 8.03
CA PRO A 67 -8.62 -5.68 7.72
C PRO A 67 -9.60 -6.86 7.79
N ILE A 68 -10.68 -6.69 8.54
CA ILE A 68 -11.82 -7.62 8.54
C ILE A 68 -13.13 -6.91 8.25
N LEU A 69 -14.05 -7.63 7.60
CA LEU A 69 -15.40 -7.14 7.35
C LEU A 69 -16.16 -7.08 8.67
N PHE A 70 -16.67 -5.90 9.02
CA PHE A 70 -17.39 -5.68 10.27
C PHE A 70 -18.91 -5.72 10.09
N ASN A 71 -19.43 -5.44 8.90
CA ASN A 71 -20.87 -5.42 8.65
C ASN A 71 -21.22 -5.84 7.21
N LYS A 72 -22.54 -5.96 6.95
CA LYS A 72 -23.09 -6.29 5.62
C LYS A 72 -22.83 -5.19 4.57
N GLU A 73 -22.52 -3.97 5.00
CA GLU A 73 -22.21 -2.82 4.14
C GLU A 73 -20.74 -2.78 3.69
N GLN A 74 -19.98 -3.84 3.95
CA GLN A 74 -18.57 -3.96 3.59
C GLN A 74 -17.64 -2.96 4.30
N ASN A 75 -18.05 -2.43 5.45
CA ASN A 75 -17.18 -1.64 6.30
C ASN A 75 -16.06 -2.52 6.87
N ILE A 76 -14.86 -1.97 6.95
CA ILE A 76 -13.68 -2.67 7.46
C ILE A 76 -13.28 -2.09 8.80
N LYS A 77 -12.95 -2.97 9.73
CA LYS A 77 -12.17 -2.63 10.92
C LYS A 77 -10.85 -3.39 10.91
N PHE A 78 -9.85 -2.84 11.59
CA PHE A 78 -8.55 -3.49 11.75
C PHE A 78 -8.52 -4.24 13.08
N GLU A 79 -8.19 -5.52 13.05
CA GLU A 79 -7.98 -6.33 14.25
C GLU A 79 -6.54 -6.82 14.32
N GLU A 80 -5.99 -6.85 15.53
CA GLU A 80 -4.67 -7.42 15.77
C GLU A 80 -4.72 -8.94 15.55
N ARG A 81 -3.80 -9.43 14.73
CA ARG A 81 -3.54 -10.85 14.51
C ARG A 81 -2.12 -11.19 14.91
N ARG A 82 -1.90 -12.47 15.20
CA ARG A 82 -0.59 -12.99 15.57
C ARG A 82 -0.31 -14.27 14.79
N ASP A 83 0.53 -14.16 13.78
CA ASP A 83 0.89 -15.24 12.87
C ASP A 83 2.41 -15.24 12.64
N THR A 84 2.89 -16.22 11.86
CA THR A 84 4.27 -16.17 11.36
C THR A 84 4.41 -15.03 10.34
N LEU A 85 5.62 -14.47 10.17
CA LEU A 85 5.91 -13.48 9.15
C LEU A 85 5.46 -13.96 7.76
N TYR A 86 5.69 -15.24 7.47
CA TYR A 86 5.31 -15.87 6.21
C TYR A 86 3.79 -15.86 5.99
N ASP A 87 3.01 -16.29 6.99
CA ASP A 87 1.54 -16.33 6.90
C ASP A 87 0.93 -14.92 6.83
N ALA A 88 1.53 -13.97 7.55
CA ALA A 88 1.14 -12.56 7.49
C ALA A 88 1.40 -11.96 6.09
N CYS A 89 2.56 -12.26 5.48
CA CYS A 89 2.87 -11.85 4.11
C CYS A 89 1.87 -12.40 3.10
N ILE A 90 1.54 -13.70 3.19
CA ILE A 90 0.55 -14.34 2.32
C ILE A 90 -0.83 -13.72 2.51
N SER A 91 -1.24 -13.49 3.76
CA SER A 91 -2.52 -12.86 4.08
C SER A 91 -2.65 -11.49 3.43
N TRP A 92 -1.61 -10.66 3.49
CA TRP A 92 -1.61 -9.35 2.86
C TRP A 92 -1.55 -9.44 1.33
N LEU A 93 -0.73 -10.30 0.75
CA LEU A 93 -0.67 -10.45 -0.71
C LEU A 93 -1.99 -10.96 -1.30
N SER A 94 -2.65 -11.87 -0.59
CA SER A 94 -4.01 -12.32 -0.91
C SER A 94 -5.02 -11.18 -0.77
N TYR A 95 -4.93 -10.40 0.31
CA TYR A 95 -5.77 -9.22 0.50
C TYR A 95 -5.58 -8.20 -0.62
N LEU A 96 -4.36 -7.92 -1.06
CA LEU A 96 -4.09 -7.00 -2.17
C LEU A 96 -4.58 -7.57 -3.51
N GLY A 97 -4.94 -8.86 -3.57
CA GLY A 97 -5.40 -9.55 -4.79
C GLY A 97 -4.27 -9.85 -5.76
N VAL A 98 -3.05 -10.00 -5.23
CA VAL A 98 -1.82 -10.10 -6.02
C VAL A 98 -1.33 -11.54 -6.09
N LEU A 99 -1.53 -12.37 -5.05
CA LEU A 99 -1.13 -13.79 -5.03
C LEU A 99 -1.95 -14.62 -4.04
N THR A 100 -1.87 -15.95 -4.15
CA THR A 100 -2.43 -16.91 -3.17
C THR A 100 -1.37 -17.71 -2.42
N GLU A 101 -0.24 -18.02 -3.04
CA GLU A 101 0.83 -18.81 -2.42
C GLU A 101 2.20 -18.23 -2.76
N ILE A 102 3.16 -18.37 -1.84
CA ILE A 102 4.57 -18.01 -2.01
C ILE A 102 5.42 -19.16 -1.51
N GLU A 103 6.46 -19.56 -2.24
CA GLU A 103 7.47 -20.48 -1.77
C GLU A 103 8.84 -19.80 -1.79
N VAL A 104 9.56 -19.85 -0.66
CA VAL A 104 10.92 -19.31 -0.54
C VAL A 104 11.88 -20.47 -0.28
N GLY A 105 12.85 -20.63 -1.17
CA GLY A 105 13.88 -21.66 -1.07
C GLY A 105 15.29 -21.07 -0.99
N ASP A 106 16.18 -21.81 -0.33
CA ASP A 106 17.61 -21.57 -0.32
C ASP A 106 18.27 -22.46 -1.38
N ARG A 107 19.06 -21.86 -2.28
CA ARG A 107 19.78 -22.54 -3.36
C ARG A 107 21.30 -22.51 -3.16
N GLY A 108 21.76 -22.30 -1.92
CA GLY A 108 23.19 -22.30 -1.59
C GLY A 108 23.92 -21.12 -2.25
N GLU A 109 24.96 -21.41 -3.03
CA GLU A 109 25.77 -20.39 -3.72
C GLU A 109 24.98 -19.54 -4.72
N LEU A 110 23.85 -20.05 -5.21
CA LEU A 110 22.96 -19.33 -6.13
C LEU A 110 22.06 -18.31 -5.41
N GLY A 111 22.05 -18.28 -4.08
CA GLY A 111 21.21 -17.38 -3.28
C GLY A 111 19.80 -17.91 -3.05
N TYR A 112 18.83 -17.02 -2.86
CA TYR A 112 17.45 -17.40 -2.55
C TYR A 112 16.55 -17.34 -3.79
N ASN A 113 15.69 -18.34 -3.97
CA ASN A 113 14.65 -18.33 -4.99
C ASN A 113 13.29 -18.03 -4.37
N LEU A 114 12.50 -17.21 -5.07
CA LEU A 114 11.12 -16.91 -4.72
C LEU A 114 10.21 -17.40 -5.84
N GLN A 115 9.29 -18.28 -5.49
CA GLN A 115 8.23 -18.74 -6.38
C GLN A 115 6.88 -18.32 -5.82
N VAL A 116 5.92 -18.07 -6.71
CA VAL A 116 4.60 -17.57 -6.33
C VAL A 116 3.54 -18.19 -7.23
N LYS A 117 2.30 -18.21 -6.74
CA LYS A 117 1.15 -18.72 -7.49
C LYS A 117 0.00 -17.73 -7.37
N ASN A 118 -0.52 -17.27 -8.52
CA ASN A 118 -1.74 -16.50 -8.55
C ASN A 118 -2.96 -17.40 -8.35
N VAL A 119 -4.09 -16.77 -8.00
CA VAL A 119 -5.42 -17.41 -7.88
C VAL A 119 -5.75 -18.27 -9.10
N ASN A 120 -5.36 -17.82 -10.30
CA ASN A 120 -5.71 -18.47 -11.56
C ASN A 120 -4.63 -19.44 -12.09
N ASP A 121 -3.47 -19.50 -11.44
CA ASP A 121 -2.33 -20.28 -11.92
C ASP A 121 -2.34 -21.69 -11.33
N LYS A 122 -2.11 -22.69 -12.20
CA LYS A 122 -2.03 -24.10 -11.79
C LYS A 122 -0.68 -24.49 -11.19
N LYS A 123 0.37 -23.69 -11.41
CA LYS A 123 1.74 -23.99 -10.99
C LYS A 123 2.38 -22.78 -10.34
N LEU A 124 3.30 -23.04 -9.42
CA LEU A 124 4.23 -22.04 -8.90
C LEU A 124 5.14 -21.55 -10.03
N GLN A 125 5.32 -20.24 -10.11
CA GLN A 125 6.16 -19.58 -11.09
C GLN A 125 7.22 -18.75 -10.37
N GLY A 126 8.43 -18.67 -10.93
CA GLY A 126 9.45 -17.77 -10.39
C GLY A 126 8.96 -16.33 -10.41
N LEU A 127 9.47 -15.50 -9.49
CA LEU A 127 9.07 -14.09 -9.41
C LEU A 127 9.33 -13.31 -10.72
N SER A 128 10.29 -13.76 -11.54
CA SER A 128 10.58 -13.23 -12.88
C SER A 128 9.46 -13.47 -13.90
N HIS A 129 8.55 -14.42 -13.64
CA HIS A 129 7.46 -14.81 -14.53
C HIS A 129 6.08 -14.32 -14.09
N VAL A 130 5.97 -13.77 -12.88
CA VAL A 130 4.77 -13.03 -12.46
C VAL A 130 4.92 -11.55 -12.75
N GLY A 131 3.78 -10.88 -12.96
CA GLY A 131 3.75 -9.45 -13.28
C GLY A 131 4.49 -8.59 -12.25
N VAL A 132 5.11 -7.51 -12.73
CA VAL A 132 5.99 -6.58 -11.99
C VAL A 132 5.41 -6.11 -10.65
N GLY A 133 4.08 -5.98 -10.54
CA GLY A 133 3.40 -5.56 -9.32
C GLY A 133 3.62 -6.46 -8.10
N VAL A 134 3.76 -7.78 -8.28
CA VAL A 134 4.02 -8.72 -7.17
C VAL A 134 5.40 -8.47 -6.57
N SER A 135 6.39 -8.39 -7.44
CA SER A 135 7.80 -8.15 -7.10
C SER A 135 7.99 -6.82 -6.41
N GLN A 136 7.14 -5.83 -6.77
CA GLN A 136 7.17 -4.51 -6.19
C GLN A 136 6.57 -4.45 -4.77
N VAL A 137 5.46 -5.15 -4.54
CA VAL A 137 4.71 -4.99 -3.29
C VAL A 137 5.20 -5.90 -2.17
N LEU A 138 5.80 -7.05 -2.48
CA LEU A 138 6.32 -7.95 -1.46
C LEU A 138 7.39 -7.29 -0.56
N PRO A 139 8.40 -6.59 -1.09
CA PRO A 139 9.36 -5.85 -0.26
C PRO A 139 8.69 -4.83 0.67
N ILE A 140 7.64 -4.14 0.19
CA ILE A 140 6.86 -3.18 1.00
C ILE A 140 6.20 -3.90 2.18
N ILE A 141 5.49 -5.00 1.89
CA ILE A 141 4.79 -5.80 2.90
C ILE A 141 5.76 -6.32 3.95
N VAL A 142 6.87 -6.94 3.53
CA VAL A 142 7.90 -7.46 4.45
C VAL A 142 8.48 -6.34 5.31
N MET A 143 8.80 -5.19 4.71
CA MET A 143 9.33 -4.04 5.45
C MET A 143 8.35 -3.49 6.49
N MET A 144 7.07 -3.38 6.12
CA MET A 144 6.01 -2.92 7.02
C MET A 144 5.74 -3.91 8.14
N LEU A 145 5.68 -5.21 7.86
CA LEU A 145 5.46 -6.25 8.87
C LEU A 145 6.63 -6.38 9.86
N LEU A 146 7.86 -6.11 9.40
CA LEU A 146 9.06 -6.09 10.24
C LEU A 146 9.38 -4.73 10.86
N SER A 147 8.55 -3.71 10.65
CA SER A 147 8.74 -2.40 11.28
C SER A 147 8.27 -2.41 12.73
N GLU A 148 9.04 -1.79 13.60
CA GLU A 148 8.75 -1.70 15.03
C GLU A 148 8.12 -0.33 15.36
N LYS A 149 7.48 -0.25 16.52
CA LYS A 149 6.94 1.00 17.06
C LYS A 149 8.02 2.10 17.08
N ASN A 150 7.66 3.30 16.65
CA ASN A 150 8.51 4.48 16.42
C ASN A 150 9.39 4.45 15.15
N ASP A 151 9.32 3.41 14.31
CA ASP A 151 9.97 3.45 13.00
C ASP A 151 9.32 4.52 12.10
N ILE A 152 10.13 5.08 11.20
CA ILE A 152 9.69 5.96 10.13
C ILE A 152 9.83 5.20 8.81
N LEU A 153 8.70 4.98 8.15
CA LEU A 153 8.60 4.32 6.85
C LEU A 153 8.41 5.38 5.78
N ILE A 154 9.26 5.38 4.75
CA ILE A 154 9.18 6.30 3.62
C ILE A 154 9.09 5.48 2.33
N LEU A 155 7.98 5.61 1.60
CA LEU A 155 7.85 5.01 0.26
C LEU A 155 7.61 6.07 -0.80
N GLU A 156 8.31 5.94 -1.91
CA GLU A 156 8.09 6.73 -3.11
C GLU A 156 7.31 5.88 -4.13
N GLN A 157 6.12 6.34 -4.52
CA GLN A 157 5.24 5.72 -5.51
C GLN A 157 5.04 4.20 -5.31
N PRO A 158 4.63 3.74 -4.11
CA PRO A 158 4.51 2.32 -3.80
C PRO A 158 3.44 1.59 -4.63
N GLU A 159 2.57 2.32 -5.32
CA GLU A 159 1.49 1.83 -6.18
C GLU A 159 1.91 1.45 -7.60
N LEU A 160 3.12 1.80 -8.03
CA LEU A 160 3.51 1.67 -9.44
C LEU A 160 3.35 0.22 -9.90
N HIS A 161 2.90 0.03 -11.14
CA HIS A 161 2.64 -1.30 -11.73
C HIS A 161 1.57 -2.16 -11.03
N LEU A 162 0.87 -1.67 -10.00
CA LEU A 162 -0.26 -2.35 -9.38
C LEU A 162 -1.57 -2.04 -10.11
N HIS A 163 -2.43 -3.05 -10.20
CA HIS A 163 -3.82 -2.85 -10.63
C HIS A 163 -4.55 -1.88 -9.68
N PRO A 164 -5.47 -1.02 -10.16
CA PRO A 164 -6.23 -0.08 -9.33
C PRO A 164 -6.80 -0.66 -8.03
N LYS A 165 -7.42 -1.85 -8.11
CA LYS A 165 -7.92 -2.60 -6.94
C LYS A 165 -6.84 -2.85 -5.88
N SER A 166 -5.64 -3.22 -6.30
CA SER A 166 -4.49 -3.47 -5.41
C SER A 166 -3.94 -2.17 -4.84
N GLN A 167 -3.95 -1.07 -5.59
CA GLN A 167 -3.58 0.26 -5.09
C GLN A 167 -4.50 0.70 -3.94
N SER A 168 -5.82 0.54 -4.11
CA SER A 168 -6.78 0.78 -3.01
C SER A 168 -6.47 -0.08 -1.79
N ARG A 169 -6.19 -1.37 -1.97
CA ARG A 169 -5.90 -2.29 -0.84
C ARG A 169 -4.54 -2.05 -0.18
N LEU A 170 -3.57 -1.51 -0.92
CA LEU A 170 -2.29 -1.06 -0.38
C LEU A 170 -2.48 0.09 0.61
N CYS A 171 -3.44 1.00 0.38
CA CYS A 171 -3.81 2.02 1.36
C CYS A 171 -4.29 1.41 2.69
N ASP A 172 -5.03 0.30 2.66
CA ASP A 172 -5.46 -0.39 3.89
C ASP A 172 -4.28 -0.97 4.67
N LEU A 173 -3.25 -1.51 3.98
CA LEU A 173 -1.99 -1.94 4.60
C LEU A 173 -1.27 -0.78 5.28
N ILE A 174 -1.19 0.36 4.60
CA ILE A 174 -0.58 1.58 5.11
C ILE A 174 -1.28 2.05 6.39
N ILE A 175 -2.61 2.09 6.40
CA ILE A 175 -3.43 2.45 7.57
C ILE A 175 -3.22 1.44 8.70
N ALA A 176 -3.24 0.13 8.40
CA ALA A 176 -2.96 -0.90 9.40
C ALA A 176 -1.58 -0.73 10.03
N CYS A 177 -0.59 -0.29 9.25
CA CYS A 177 0.76 -0.02 9.73
C CYS A 177 0.79 1.24 10.63
N SER A 178 0.19 2.35 10.20
CA SER A 178 0.23 3.62 10.94
C SER A 178 -0.48 3.58 12.29
N THR A 179 -1.50 2.73 12.45
CA THR A 179 -2.28 2.57 13.70
C THR A 179 -1.53 1.95 14.88
N THR A 180 -0.23 1.69 14.75
CA THR A 180 0.60 1.02 15.78
C THR A 180 1.85 1.84 16.11
N GLU A 181 1.67 3.16 16.14
CA GLU A 181 2.71 4.13 16.53
C GLU A 181 3.95 4.12 15.61
N ARG A 182 3.72 3.84 14.33
CA ARG A 182 4.70 3.96 13.25
C ARG A 182 4.39 5.21 12.44
N GLN A 183 5.41 5.98 12.08
CA GLN A 183 5.23 7.14 11.22
C GLN A 183 5.44 6.69 9.78
N CYS A 184 4.47 6.96 8.94
CA CYS A 184 4.51 6.52 7.55
C CYS A 184 4.35 7.74 6.62
N ILE A 185 5.28 7.91 5.70
CA ILE A 185 5.32 9.01 4.72
C ILE A 185 5.30 8.36 3.34
N PHE A 186 4.33 8.74 2.50
CA PHE A 186 4.16 8.16 1.18
C PHE A 186 3.99 9.26 0.15
N GLU A 187 4.74 9.15 -0.94
CA GLU A 187 4.48 9.89 -2.16
C GLU A 187 3.61 9.03 -3.07
N THR A 188 2.51 9.59 -3.59
CA THR A 188 1.59 8.87 -4.47
C THR A 188 0.98 9.78 -5.53
N LEU A 189 0.76 9.23 -6.71
CA LEU A 189 -0.05 9.81 -7.79
C LEU A 189 -1.35 9.02 -8.01
N SER A 190 -1.68 8.12 -7.09
CA SER A 190 -2.84 7.23 -7.18
C SER A 190 -4.09 7.87 -6.60
N GLU A 191 -5.07 8.17 -7.47
CA GLU A 191 -6.43 8.51 -7.04
C GLU A 191 -7.05 7.39 -6.20
N TYR A 192 -6.68 6.13 -6.45
CA TYR A 192 -7.23 4.96 -5.76
C TYR A 192 -6.79 4.92 -4.29
N ILE A 193 -5.54 5.29 -4.00
CA ILE A 193 -5.04 5.42 -2.62
C ILE A 193 -5.77 6.55 -1.90
N ILE A 194 -5.89 7.72 -2.51
CA ILE A 194 -6.56 8.88 -1.90
C ILE A 194 -8.05 8.58 -1.66
N ASN A 195 -8.74 8.02 -2.65
CA ASN A 195 -10.15 7.64 -2.53
C ASN A 195 -10.35 6.55 -1.49
N ARG A 196 -9.43 5.59 -1.37
CA ARG A 196 -9.49 4.61 -0.28
C ARG A 196 -9.34 5.25 1.09
N LEU A 197 -8.36 6.14 1.27
CA LEU A 197 -8.16 6.84 2.54
C LEU A 197 -9.41 7.61 2.96
N ARG A 198 -9.99 8.38 2.03
CA ARG A 198 -11.24 9.14 2.24
C ARG A 198 -12.40 8.23 2.64
N LEU A 199 -12.55 7.09 1.96
CA LEU A 199 -13.56 6.08 2.30
C LEU A 199 -13.36 5.54 3.72
N ARG A 200 -12.12 5.22 4.12
CA ARG A 200 -11.83 4.74 5.47
C ARG A 200 -12.08 5.78 6.54
N ILE A 201 -11.82 7.05 6.25
CA ILE A 201 -12.18 8.15 7.16
C ILE A 201 -13.69 8.22 7.33
N ALA A 202 -14.47 8.15 6.24
CA ALA A 202 -15.93 8.19 6.30
C ALA A 202 -16.54 6.97 7.01
N GLN A 203 -15.89 5.81 6.93
CA GLN A 203 -16.32 4.57 7.60
C GLN A 203 -15.84 4.45 9.05
N SER A 204 -14.90 5.30 9.48
CA SER A 204 -14.36 5.27 10.83
C SER A 204 -15.44 5.71 11.83
N PRO A 205 -15.70 4.94 12.90
CA PRO A 205 -16.68 5.34 13.91
C PRO A 205 -16.21 6.53 14.75
N ASP A 206 -14.91 6.81 14.75
CA ASP A 206 -14.27 7.86 15.53
C ASP A 206 -13.38 8.78 14.68
N SER A 207 -12.86 9.83 15.32
CA SER A 207 -11.98 10.80 14.68
C SER A 207 -10.49 10.42 14.70
N ASN A 208 -10.13 9.19 15.11
CA ASN A 208 -8.71 8.82 15.22
C ASN A 208 -8.04 8.83 13.86
N LEU A 209 -8.68 8.24 12.85
CA LEU A 209 -8.10 8.14 11.52
C LEU A 209 -7.94 9.51 10.84
N ILE A 210 -8.92 10.39 10.94
CA ILE A 210 -8.80 11.76 10.39
C ILE A 210 -7.73 12.58 11.13
N ASN A 211 -7.58 12.40 12.44
CA ASN A 211 -6.58 13.14 13.23
C ASN A 211 -5.15 12.63 13.05
N SER A 212 -4.97 11.39 12.58
CA SER A 212 -3.66 10.76 12.40
C SER A 212 -3.15 10.75 10.95
N ASN A 213 -3.92 11.27 9.99
CA ASN A 213 -3.56 11.27 8.57
C ASN A 213 -3.54 12.70 8.03
N PHE A 214 -2.43 13.06 7.39
CA PHE A 214 -2.23 14.37 6.78
C PHE A 214 -1.98 14.19 5.29
N LEU A 215 -2.74 14.90 4.47
CA LEU A 215 -2.57 14.91 3.02
C LEU A 215 -1.99 16.26 2.60
N TYR A 216 -0.95 16.21 1.77
CA TYR A 216 -0.33 17.38 1.19
C TYR A 216 -0.26 17.21 -0.32
N PHE A 217 -0.65 18.23 -1.05
CA PHE A 217 -0.43 18.33 -2.48
C PHE A 217 0.84 19.11 -2.75
N VAL A 218 1.69 18.58 -3.62
CA VAL A 218 2.96 19.22 -3.99
C VAL A 218 2.73 20.03 -5.25
N ASN A 219 2.72 21.35 -5.09
CA ASN A 219 2.57 22.29 -6.19
C ASN A 219 3.94 22.81 -6.65
N LYS A 220 4.00 23.21 -7.92
CA LYS A 220 5.18 23.87 -8.49
C LYS A 220 4.78 25.25 -9.00
N ALA A 221 5.40 26.29 -8.46
CA ALA A 221 5.28 27.66 -8.95
C ALA A 221 6.65 28.16 -9.38
N GLN A 222 6.77 28.56 -10.65
CA GLN A 222 8.05 28.98 -11.26
C GLN A 222 9.15 27.92 -11.03
N ASN A 223 10.14 28.22 -10.18
CA ASN A 223 11.28 27.36 -9.84
C ASN A 223 11.23 26.78 -8.42
N PHE A 224 10.12 26.92 -7.68
CA PHE A 224 9.97 26.38 -6.33
C PHE A 224 8.84 25.36 -6.25
N SER A 225 9.05 24.35 -5.40
CA SER A 225 7.99 23.43 -4.99
C SER A 225 7.53 23.80 -3.59
N PHE A 226 6.22 23.80 -3.38
CA PHE A 226 5.62 24.06 -2.06
C PHE A 226 4.53 23.04 -1.76
N PHE A 227 4.29 22.81 -0.48
CA PHE A 227 3.28 21.89 0.01
C PHE A 227 2.02 22.66 0.37
N GLU A 228 0.90 22.27 -0.22
CA GLU A 228 -0.43 22.74 0.13
C GLU A 228 -1.14 21.65 0.93
N LYS A 229 -1.68 21.98 2.10
CA LYS A 229 -2.40 21.01 2.92
C LYS A 229 -3.77 20.75 2.30
N VAL A 230 -4.12 19.49 2.09
CA VAL A 230 -5.44 19.07 1.65
C VAL A 230 -6.21 18.54 2.86
N ASP A 231 -7.34 19.17 3.17
CA ASP A 231 -8.17 18.78 4.29
C ASP A 231 -9.15 17.69 3.86
N ILE A 232 -9.30 16.64 4.66
CA ILE A 232 -10.35 15.63 4.50
C ILE A 232 -11.28 15.79 5.70
N ASN A 233 -12.58 15.94 5.47
CA ASN A 233 -13.55 16.02 6.56
C ASN A 233 -14.02 14.63 7.03
N ARG A 234 -14.77 14.57 8.13
CA ARG A 234 -15.26 13.30 8.72
C ARG A 234 -16.16 12.46 7.79
N PHE A 235 -16.65 13.04 6.71
CA PHE A 235 -17.48 12.37 5.71
C PHE A 235 -16.68 11.95 4.46
N GLY A 236 -15.35 12.11 4.48
CA GLY A 236 -14.48 11.77 3.35
C GLY A 236 -14.50 12.79 2.20
N ALA A 237 -15.15 13.95 2.37
CA ALA A 237 -15.08 15.03 1.39
C ALA A 237 -13.84 15.89 1.61
N ILE A 238 -13.28 16.41 0.52
CA ILE A 238 -12.15 17.34 0.54
C ILE A 238 -12.68 18.71 0.10
N PRO A 239 -12.82 19.69 1.01
CA PRO A 239 -13.39 20.99 0.71
C PRO A 239 -12.45 21.88 -0.11
N ASN A 240 -11.13 21.70 0.05
CA ASN A 240 -10.09 22.45 -0.65
C ASN A 240 -9.38 21.57 -1.67
N TRP A 241 -10.13 21.05 -2.63
CA TRP A 241 -9.59 20.19 -3.67
C TRP A 241 -8.57 20.97 -4.52
N PRO A 242 -7.30 20.52 -4.65
CA PRO A 242 -6.33 21.23 -5.46
C PRO A 242 -6.73 21.26 -6.93
N GLU A 243 -6.52 22.40 -7.59
CA GLU A 243 -6.85 22.53 -9.01
C GLU A 243 -6.03 21.56 -9.87
N GLY A 244 -6.69 20.84 -10.78
CA GLY A 244 -6.04 19.91 -11.71
C GLY A 244 -5.61 18.57 -11.10
N PHE A 245 -5.86 18.35 -9.80
CA PHE A 245 -5.63 17.08 -9.14
C PHE A 245 -6.92 16.25 -9.19
N PHE A 246 -7.01 15.14 -9.92
CA PHE A 246 -8.13 14.17 -9.89
C PHE A 246 -9.58 14.70 -10.08
N ASP A 247 -9.79 15.98 -10.35
CA ASP A 247 -11.09 16.59 -10.67
C ASP A 247 -11.45 16.43 -12.16
N GLN A 248 -10.46 16.05 -12.98
CA GLN A 248 -10.63 15.85 -14.41
C GLN A 248 -11.62 14.73 -14.72
N THR A 249 -11.55 13.60 -14.00
CA THR A 249 -12.45 12.47 -14.22
C THR A 249 -13.90 12.84 -13.93
N ASP A 250 -14.18 13.53 -12.82
CA ASP A 250 -15.53 13.98 -12.47
C ASP A 250 -16.06 14.99 -13.49
N LYS A 251 -15.22 15.96 -13.90
CA LYS A 251 -15.54 16.93 -14.97
C LYS A 251 -15.81 16.25 -16.32
N GLU A 252 -15.07 15.19 -16.65
CA GLU A 252 -15.31 14.42 -17.87
C GLU A 252 -16.62 13.64 -17.80
N ILE A 253 -16.92 12.99 -16.67
CA ILE A 253 -18.19 12.30 -16.45
C ILE A 253 -19.37 13.28 -16.61
N GLU A 254 -19.28 14.46 -15.99
CA GLU A 254 -20.30 15.50 -16.14
C GLU A 254 -20.50 15.89 -17.61
N LYS A 255 -19.41 16.14 -18.35
CA LYS A 255 -19.47 16.46 -19.79
C LYS A 255 -20.08 15.34 -20.61
N ILE A 256 -19.75 14.08 -20.30
CA ILE A 256 -20.33 12.90 -20.97
C ILE A 256 -21.83 12.83 -20.72
N LEU A 257 -22.29 13.04 -19.48
CA LEU A 257 -23.71 13.02 -19.12
C LEU A 257 -24.49 14.14 -19.84
N ILE A 258 -23.94 15.34 -19.89
CA ILE A 258 -24.53 16.48 -20.62
C ILE A 258 -24.59 16.17 -22.12
N ALA A 259 -23.50 15.67 -22.70
CA ALA A 259 -23.44 15.33 -24.13
C ALA A 259 -24.44 14.23 -24.49
N ALA A 260 -24.54 13.18 -23.67
CA ALA A 260 -25.51 12.10 -23.85
C ALA A 260 -26.96 12.61 -23.75
N SER A 261 -27.26 13.47 -22.77
CA SER A 261 -28.59 14.09 -22.62
C SER A 261 -28.97 14.94 -23.84
N ASN A 262 -28.04 15.75 -24.33
CA ASN A 262 -28.26 16.57 -25.53
C ASN A 262 -28.45 15.73 -26.79
N LYS A 263 -27.68 14.63 -26.94
CA LYS A 263 -27.84 13.69 -28.06
C LYS A 263 -29.22 13.03 -28.03
N SER A 264 -29.64 12.54 -26.87
CA SER A 264 -30.97 11.91 -26.70
C SER A 264 -32.13 12.87 -27.02
N LYS A 265 -32.04 14.15 -26.63
CA LYS A 265 -33.05 15.16 -26.98
C LYS A 265 -33.13 15.44 -28.48
N LYS A 266 -31.99 15.44 -29.17
CA LYS A 266 -31.96 15.63 -30.63
C LYS A 266 -32.56 14.43 -31.37
N GLU A 267 -32.23 13.22 -30.95
CA GLU A 267 -32.76 11.99 -31.56
C GLU A 267 -34.28 11.86 -31.41
N LYS A 268 -34.83 12.24 -30.25
CA LYS A 268 -36.29 12.28 -30.04
C LYS A 268 -36.99 13.28 -30.95
N ARG A 269 -36.43 14.49 -31.08
CA ARG A 269 -36.97 15.51 -32.00
C ARG A 269 -36.92 15.07 -33.46
N SER A 270 -35.83 14.43 -33.89
CA SER A 270 -35.74 13.92 -35.26
C SER A 270 -36.76 12.81 -35.54
N MET A 271 -37.06 11.95 -34.56
CA MET A 271 -38.09 10.90 -34.69
C MET A 271 -39.50 11.48 -34.73
N GLU A 272 -39.80 12.47 -33.89
CA GLU A 272 -41.08 13.20 -33.91
C GLU A 272 -41.30 13.93 -35.24
N ASP A 273 -40.25 14.53 -35.83
CA ASP A 273 -40.31 15.16 -37.15
C ASP A 273 -40.47 14.13 -38.29
N THR A 274 -40.03 12.87 -38.12
CA THR A 274 -40.21 11.83 -39.16
C THR A 274 -41.60 11.19 -39.13
N ASP A 275 -42.22 11.12 -37.95
CA ASP A 275 -43.58 10.57 -37.77
C ASP A 275 -44.69 11.60 -38.08
N ALA A 276 -44.36 12.90 -38.15
CA ALA A 276 -45.30 13.98 -38.49
C ALA A 276 -45.50 14.18 -40.00
N ASP A 277 -44.66 13.57 -40.85
CA ASP A 277 -44.69 13.68 -42.32
C ASP A 277 -45.47 12.53 -43.00
N TYR A 278 -46.20 11.70 -42.25
CA TYR A 278 -47.14 10.66 -42.75
C TYR A 278 -48.60 10.99 -42.39
#